data_AF-A0A6J7MHV3-F1
#
_entry.id   AF-A0A6J7MHV3-F1
#
_cell.length_a   1.000
_cell.length_b   1.000
_cell.length_c   1.000
_cell.angle_alpha   90.00
_cell.angle_beta   90.00
_cell.angle_gamma   90.00
#
_symmetry.space_group_name_H-M   'P 1'
#
loop_
_entity.id
_entity.type
_entity.pdbx_description
1 polymer ?
#
loop_
_entity_poly.entity_id
_entity_poly.type
_entity_poly.pdbx_seq_one_letter_code
_entity_poly.pdbx_strand_id
1 'polypeptide(L)'
;MRALKFSNDDVDDVTKLVYLHLRIHTYAMGWTDKAVRRYARDAGELLDRLNELQRADCTTRNERKAAALAQRMDELEARISELREREELDAIRPALDGDQVMKFLGLAPGPEVGVALDFLLEVRLDDGPISEAEAYERLKVWAQARDS
;
A
#
# COMPACT_ATOMS: atom_id res chain seq x y z
N MET A 1 33.51 -0.93 -9.32
CA MET A 1 32.50 -0.86 -10.40
C MET A 1 32.98 -0.12 -11.66
N ARG A 2 33.64 1.03 -11.56
CA ARG A 2 34.16 1.77 -12.74
C ARG A 2 35.11 0.97 -13.63
N ALA A 3 35.99 0.15 -13.03
CA ALA A 3 36.89 -0.74 -13.77
C ALA A 3 36.16 -1.84 -14.56
N LEU A 4 34.94 -2.21 -14.12
CA LEU A 4 34.08 -3.20 -14.76
C LEU A 4 33.01 -2.57 -15.66
N LYS A 5 33.01 -1.23 -15.82
CA LYS A 5 32.12 -0.46 -16.70
C LYS A 5 30.61 -0.71 -16.48
N PHE A 6 30.19 -0.90 -15.23
CA PHE A 6 28.75 -0.93 -14.89
C PHE A 6 28.05 0.40 -15.22
N SER A 7 26.75 0.33 -15.47
CA SER A 7 25.91 1.52 -15.66
C SER A 7 25.86 2.35 -14.37
N ASN A 8 25.52 3.64 -14.47
CA ASN A 8 25.33 4.46 -13.27
C ASN A 8 24.14 3.98 -12.43
N ASP A 9 23.07 3.52 -13.08
CA ASP A 9 21.88 2.99 -12.43
C ASP A 9 22.23 1.76 -11.57
N ASP A 10 23.04 0.82 -12.08
CA ASP A 10 23.51 -0.33 -11.31
C ASP A 10 24.35 0.09 -10.09
N VAL A 11 25.18 1.13 -10.25
CA VAL A 11 26.01 1.65 -9.16
C VAL A 11 25.14 2.26 -8.08
N ASP A 12 24.11 3.01 -8.46
CA ASP A 12 23.20 3.67 -7.52
C ASP A 12 22.34 2.63 -6.78
N ASP A 13 21.83 1.63 -7.49
CA ASP A 13 21.07 0.52 -6.91
C ASP A 13 21.89 -0.24 -5.86
N VAL A 14 23.11 -0.66 -6.20
CA VAL A 14 23.96 -1.39 -5.27
C VAL A 14 24.37 -0.48 -4.10
N THR A 15 24.67 0.80 -4.35
CA THR A 15 25.00 1.75 -3.28
C THR A 15 23.84 1.87 -2.30
N LYS A 16 22.61 1.94 -2.80
CA LYS A 16 21.39 2.00 -1.99
C LYS A 16 21.17 0.71 -1.19
N LEU A 17 21.34 -0.46 -1.80
CA LEU A 17 21.26 -1.75 -1.11
C LEU A 17 22.29 -1.84 0.03
N VAL A 18 23.55 -1.50 -0.24
CA VAL A 18 24.61 -1.46 0.77
C VAL A 18 24.31 -0.43 1.87
N TYR A 19 23.71 0.71 1.55
CA TYR A 19 23.33 1.69 2.56
C TYR A 19 22.21 1.17 3.50
N LEU A 20 21.26 0.40 2.98
CA LEU A 20 20.07 -0.02 3.72
C LEU A 20 20.22 -1.36 4.46
N HIS A 21 21.07 -2.27 3.99
CA HIS A 21 21.06 -3.68 4.41
C HIS A 21 21.11 -3.87 5.95
N LEU A 22 22.01 -3.21 6.68
CA LEU A 22 22.11 -3.42 8.14
C LEU A 22 20.94 -2.86 8.97
N ARG A 23 19.97 -2.16 8.36
CA ARG A 23 18.87 -1.54 9.11
C ARG A 23 17.96 -2.55 9.79
N ILE A 24 17.87 -3.79 9.31
CA ILE A 24 17.06 -4.82 9.98
C ILE A 24 17.43 -4.99 11.45
N HIS A 25 18.73 -4.85 11.77
CA HIS A 25 19.25 -5.06 13.12
C HIS A 25 18.77 -3.98 14.09
N THR A 26 18.44 -2.80 13.57
CA THR A 26 17.96 -1.67 14.39
C THR A 26 16.51 -1.88 14.86
N TYR A 27 15.78 -2.83 14.29
CA TYR A 27 14.38 -3.14 14.63
C TYR A 27 14.21 -4.51 15.29
N ALA A 28 15.29 -5.08 15.83
CA ALA A 28 15.31 -6.43 16.41
C ALA A 28 14.33 -6.65 17.59
N MET A 29 13.76 -5.59 18.16
CA MET A 29 12.78 -5.60 19.25
C MET A 29 11.31 -5.57 18.78
N GLY A 30 11.07 -5.55 17.47
CA GLY A 30 9.73 -5.53 16.87
C GLY A 30 9.53 -4.36 15.92
N TRP A 31 8.60 -4.54 14.98
CA TRP A 31 8.28 -3.57 13.94
C TRP A 31 6.96 -2.87 14.23
N THR A 32 6.98 -1.54 14.31
CA THR A 32 5.74 -0.76 14.23
C THR A 32 5.37 -0.58 12.77
N ASP A 33 4.07 -0.45 12.44
CA ASP A 33 3.63 -0.19 11.07
C ASP A 33 4.34 1.04 10.45
N LYS A 34 4.66 2.06 11.26
CA LYS A 34 5.45 3.22 10.81
C LYS A 34 6.86 2.84 10.39
N ALA A 35 7.53 1.96 11.14
CA ALA A 35 8.85 1.46 10.79
C ALA A 35 8.81 0.58 9.53
N VAL A 36 7.80 -0.30 9.42
CA VAL A 36 7.58 -1.16 8.23
C VAL A 36 7.40 -0.31 6.98
N ARG A 37 6.52 0.69 7.01
CA ARG A 37 6.31 1.61 5.89
C ARG A 37 7.57 2.36 5.50
N ARG A 38 8.33 2.85 6.48
CA ARG A 38 9.59 3.56 6.22
C ARG A 38 10.60 2.64 5.55
N TYR A 39 10.72 1.40 6.02
CA TYR A 39 11.61 0.40 5.41
C TYR A 39 11.24 0.15 3.94
N ALA A 40 9.96 -0.14 3.67
CA ALA A 40 9.47 -0.37 2.31
C ALA A 40 9.63 0.85 1.40
N ARG A 41 9.33 2.06 1.91
CA ARG A 41 9.47 3.33 1.16
C ARG A 41 10.93 3.64 0.83
N ASP A 42 11.82 3.51 1.81
CA ASP A 42 13.23 3.84 1.62
C ASP A 42 13.87 2.88 0.60
N ALA A 43 13.48 1.60 0.61
CA ALA A 43 13.93 0.62 -0.39
C ALA A 43 13.31 0.88 -1.78
N GLY A 44 12.01 1.19 -1.84
CA GLY A 44 11.30 1.43 -3.09
C GLY A 44 11.27 0.18 -3.97
N GLU A 45 11.65 0.33 -5.25
CA GLU A 45 11.72 -0.76 -6.23
C GLU A 45 12.75 -1.84 -5.85
N LEU A 46 13.71 -1.53 -4.98
CA LEU A 46 14.75 -2.47 -4.52
C LEU A 46 14.34 -3.30 -3.31
N LEU A 47 13.08 -3.22 -2.85
CA LEU A 47 12.64 -3.89 -1.64
C LEU A 47 12.90 -5.40 -1.66
N ASP A 48 12.56 -6.07 -2.75
CA ASP A 48 12.72 -7.53 -2.85
C ASP A 48 14.20 -7.90 -2.84
N ARG A 49 15.04 -7.19 -3.60
CA ARG A 49 16.49 -7.36 -3.59
C ARG A 49 17.11 -7.08 -2.22
N LEU A 50 16.59 -6.11 -1.47
CA LEU A 50 17.04 -5.80 -0.13
C LEU A 50 16.74 -6.96 0.84
N ASN A 51 15.52 -7.52 0.77
CA ASN A 51 15.13 -8.66 1.59
C ASN A 51 15.95 -9.92 1.26
N GLU A 52 16.20 -10.19 -0.03
CA GLU A 52 17.11 -11.27 -0.46
C GLU A 52 18.53 -11.07 0.08
N LEU A 53 19.07 -9.86 -0.03
CA LEU A 53 20.39 -9.53 0.51
C LEU A 53 20.46 -9.76 2.02
N GLN A 54 19.41 -9.42 2.78
CA GLN A 54 19.34 -9.70 4.22
C GLN A 54 19.41 -11.18 4.55
N ARG A 55 18.68 -12.00 3.80
CA ARG A 55 18.69 -13.45 3.99
C ARG A 55 20.07 -14.03 3.66
N ALA A 56 20.70 -13.55 2.58
CA ALA A 56 22.02 -14.00 2.15
C ALA A 56 23.15 -13.54 3.09
N ASP A 57 23.03 -12.38 3.73
CA ASP A 57 24.01 -11.85 4.70
C ASP A 57 24.01 -12.63 6.03
N CYS A 58 23.06 -13.55 6.21
CA CYS A 58 23.02 -14.45 7.36
C CYS A 58 24.21 -15.43 7.35
N THR A 59 25.33 -15.02 7.95
CA THR A 59 26.57 -15.81 8.01
C THR A 59 26.66 -16.78 9.19
N THR A 60 25.64 -16.85 10.05
CA THR A 60 25.67 -17.69 11.26
C THR A 60 25.58 -19.18 10.93
N ARG A 61 26.47 -19.98 11.53
CA ARG A 61 26.36 -21.46 11.51
C ARG A 61 25.35 -22.00 12.51
N ASN A 62 24.81 -21.15 13.39
CA ASN A 62 23.79 -21.53 14.35
C ASN A 62 22.41 -21.55 13.68
N GLU A 63 21.89 -22.76 13.46
CA GLU A 63 20.61 -23.00 12.80
C GLU A 63 19.44 -22.27 13.48
N ARG A 64 19.41 -22.20 14.82
CA ARG A 64 18.34 -21.51 15.54
C ARG A 64 18.34 -20.00 15.27
N LYS A 65 19.53 -19.39 15.19
CA LYS A 65 19.66 -17.96 14.87
C LYS A 65 19.29 -17.68 13.41
N ALA A 66 19.68 -18.56 12.49
CA ALA A 66 19.30 -18.46 11.09
C ALA A 66 17.78 -18.56 10.92
N ALA A 67 17.15 -19.56 11.55
CA ALA A 67 15.70 -19.74 11.53
C ALA A 67 14.95 -18.53 12.12
N ALA A 68 15.43 -17.99 13.25
CA ALA A 68 14.82 -16.81 13.86
C ALA A 68 14.92 -15.56 12.98
N LEU A 69 16.01 -15.39 12.22
CA LEU A 69 16.14 -14.30 11.25
C LEU A 69 15.20 -14.50 10.07
N ALA A 70 15.16 -15.71 9.50
CA ALA A 70 14.27 -16.04 8.38
C ALA A 70 12.80 -15.79 8.75
N GLN A 71 12.36 -16.28 9.91
CA GLN A 71 11.00 -16.05 10.39
C GLN A 71 10.67 -14.55 10.52
N ARG A 72 11.59 -13.75 11.09
CA ARG A 72 11.38 -12.30 11.20
C ARG A 72 11.30 -11.61 9.84
N MET A 73 12.02 -12.12 8.83
CA MET A 73 11.93 -11.60 7.47
C MET A 73 10.60 -11.95 6.82
N ASP A 74 10.12 -13.19 7.01
CA ASP A 74 8.81 -13.62 6.52
C ASP A 74 7.69 -12.79 7.16
N GLU A 75 7.76 -12.54 8.48
CA GLU A 75 6.81 -11.69 9.20
C GLU A 75 6.83 -10.24 8.70
N LEU A 76 8.02 -9.70 8.38
CA LEU A 76 8.15 -8.35 7.82
C LEU A 76 7.53 -8.26 6.43
N GLU A 77 7.83 -9.21 5.55
CA GLU A 77 7.29 -9.26 4.19
C GLU A 77 5.76 -9.40 4.20
N ALA A 78 5.22 -10.30 5.02
CA ALA A 78 3.79 -10.44 5.23
C ALA A 78 3.17 -9.11 5.70
N ARG A 79 3.79 -8.46 6.70
CA ARG A 79 3.28 -7.18 7.21
C ARG A 79 3.33 -6.07 6.17
N ILE A 80 4.35 -6.01 5.31
CA ILE A 80 4.41 -5.05 4.20
C ILE A 80 3.25 -5.29 3.24
N SER A 81 2.98 -6.55 2.88
CA SER A 81 1.89 -6.92 1.99
C SER A 81 0.53 -6.49 2.56
N GLU A 82 0.25 -6.84 3.82
CA GLU A 82 -0.99 -6.46 4.51
C GLU A 82 -1.19 -4.94 4.57
N LEU A 83 -0.12 -4.18 4.83
CA LEU A 83 -0.19 -2.72 4.88
C LEU A 83 -0.47 -2.13 3.50
N ARG A 84 0.17 -2.66 2.44
CA ARG A 84 -0.05 -2.21 1.07
C ARG A 84 -1.47 -2.49 0.61
N GLU A 85 -1.97 -3.70 0.84
CA GLU A 85 -3.35 -4.09 0.49
C GLU A 85 -4.37 -3.21 1.20
N ARG A 86 -4.19 -2.99 2.52
CA ARG A 86 -5.08 -2.10 3.26
C ARG A 86 -5.03 -0.67 2.74
N GLU A 87 -3.84 -0.15 2.42
CA GLU A 87 -3.69 1.21 1.89
C GLU A 87 -4.27 1.35 0.48
N GLU A 88 -4.18 0.31 -0.34
CA GLU A 88 -4.82 0.26 -1.66
C GLU A 88 -6.34 0.29 -1.53
N LEU A 89 -6.90 -0.51 -0.62
CA LEU A 89 -8.32 -0.51 -0.29
C LEU A 89 -8.77 0.86 0.26
N ASP A 90 -8.03 1.45 1.20
CA ASP A 90 -8.31 2.76 1.79
C ASP A 90 -8.21 3.91 0.75
N ALA A 91 -7.43 3.71 -0.31
CA ALA A 91 -7.28 4.66 -1.41
C ALA A 91 -8.39 4.56 -2.45
N ILE A 92 -9.23 3.51 -2.44
CA ILE A 92 -10.39 3.40 -3.33
C ILE A 92 -11.35 4.54 -3.00
N ARG A 93 -11.68 5.32 -4.02
CA ARG A 93 -12.62 6.44 -3.93
C ARG A 93 -13.85 6.16 -4.80
N PRO A 94 -15.04 6.64 -4.40
CA PRO A 94 -16.19 6.65 -5.28
C PRO A 94 -15.90 7.45 -6.57
N ALA A 95 -16.64 7.14 -7.62
CA ALA A 95 -16.48 7.81 -8.92
C ALA A 95 -16.92 9.30 -8.92
N LEU A 96 -17.68 9.71 -7.90
CA LEU A 96 -18.11 11.10 -7.70
C LEU A 96 -17.63 11.59 -6.33
N ASP A 97 -17.32 12.88 -6.24
CA ASP A 97 -17.01 13.55 -4.98
C ASP A 97 -18.26 14.12 -4.28
N GLY A 98 -18.08 14.61 -3.05
CA GLY A 98 -19.18 15.15 -2.25
C GLY A 98 -19.85 16.37 -2.88
N ASP A 99 -19.10 17.21 -3.60
CA ASP A 99 -19.65 18.40 -4.26
C ASP A 99 -20.55 18.00 -5.45
N GLN A 100 -20.15 16.99 -6.21
CA GLN A 100 -20.93 16.40 -7.29
C GLN A 100 -22.23 15.79 -6.76
N VAL A 101 -22.15 15.01 -5.68
CA VAL A 101 -23.32 14.40 -5.02
C VAL A 101 -24.29 15.48 -4.51
N MET A 102 -23.78 16.49 -3.80
CA MET A 102 -24.60 17.59 -3.28
C MET A 102 -25.32 18.34 -4.40
N LYS A 103 -24.61 18.69 -5.48
CA LYS A 103 -25.21 19.40 -6.63
C LYS A 103 -26.28 18.57 -7.34
N PHE A 104 -26.04 17.27 -7.51
CA PHE A 104 -26.93 16.39 -8.25
C PHE A 104 -28.22 16.08 -7.47
N LEU A 105 -28.10 15.79 -6.18
CA LEU A 105 -29.24 15.45 -5.32
C LEU A 105 -29.88 16.68 -4.65
N GLY A 106 -29.29 17.87 -4.80
CA GLY A 106 -29.77 19.08 -4.13
C GLY A 106 -29.60 19.04 -2.60
N LEU A 107 -28.63 18.29 -2.09
CA LEU A 107 -28.38 18.12 -0.66
C LEU A 107 -27.50 19.24 -0.11
N ALA A 108 -27.79 19.66 1.12
CA ALA A 108 -26.87 20.48 1.91
C ALA A 108 -25.73 19.61 2.49
N PRO A 109 -24.58 20.19 2.86
CA PRO A 109 -23.50 19.46 3.53
C PRO A 109 -24.02 18.78 4.80
N GLY A 110 -23.89 17.46 4.89
CA GLY A 110 -24.41 16.69 6.02
C GLY A 110 -24.29 15.17 5.85
N PRO A 111 -24.85 14.40 6.80
CA PRO A 111 -24.73 12.93 6.83
C PRO A 111 -25.23 12.24 5.56
N GLU A 112 -26.31 12.73 4.95
CA GLU A 112 -26.87 12.14 3.71
C GLU A 112 -25.87 12.14 2.54
N VAL A 113 -24.97 13.13 2.47
CA VAL A 113 -23.90 13.15 1.46
C VAL A 113 -22.92 12.00 1.70
N GLY A 114 -22.60 11.71 2.97
CA GLY A 114 -21.78 10.56 3.35
C GLY A 114 -22.41 9.25 2.94
N VAL A 115 -23.71 9.05 3.22
CA VAL A 115 -24.45 7.84 2.83
C VAL A 115 -24.45 7.64 1.31
N ALA A 116 -24.63 8.71 0.54
CA ALA A 116 -24.55 8.65 -0.92
C ALA A 116 -23.15 8.31 -1.43
N LEU A 117 -22.10 8.86 -0.82
CA LEU A 117 -20.70 8.52 -1.15
C LEU A 117 -20.35 7.08 -0.77
N ASP A 118 -20.86 6.59 0.36
CA ASP A 118 -20.67 5.21 0.80
C ASP A 118 -21.34 4.23 -0.18
N PHE A 119 -22.56 4.52 -0.64
CA PHE A 119 -23.21 3.76 -1.71
C PHE A 119 -22.37 3.72 -2.99
N LEU A 120 -21.84 4.87 -3.43
CA LEU A 120 -20.98 4.92 -4.63
C LEU A 120 -19.64 4.19 -4.43
N LEU A 121 -19.13 4.14 -3.20
CA LEU A 121 -17.95 3.36 -2.84
C LEU A 121 -18.26 1.86 -2.90
N GLU A 122 -19.41 1.41 -2.39
CA GLU A 122 -19.87 0.02 -2.51
C GLU A 122 -19.98 -0.40 -3.98
N VAL A 123 -20.61 0.43 -4.83
CA VAL A 123 -20.66 0.18 -6.28
C VAL A 123 -19.25 0.06 -6.87
N ARG A 124 -18.32 0.93 -6.45
CA ARG A 124 -16.93 0.90 -6.92
C ARG A 124 -16.17 -0.37 -6.50
N LEU A 125 -16.51 -0.94 -5.34
CA LEU A 125 -15.92 -2.17 -4.80
C LEU A 125 -16.48 -3.42 -5.50
N ASP A 126 -17.79 -3.44 -5.76
CA ASP A 126 -18.47 -4.59 -6.36
C ASP A 126 -18.30 -4.66 -7.89
N ASP A 127 -18.53 -3.53 -8.58
CA ASP A 127 -18.56 -3.47 -10.06
C ASP A 127 -17.23 -2.99 -10.66
N GLY A 128 -16.29 -2.52 -9.82
CA GLY A 128 -15.04 -1.92 -10.28
C GLY A 128 -15.19 -0.46 -10.74
N PRO A 129 -14.20 0.10 -11.47
CA PRO A 129 -14.25 1.49 -11.90
C PRO A 129 -15.37 1.72 -12.93
N ILE A 130 -16.29 2.63 -12.62
CA ILE A 130 -17.38 3.05 -13.50
C ILE A 130 -17.18 4.49 -13.98
N SER A 131 -17.83 4.84 -15.09
CA SER A 131 -17.83 6.23 -15.58
C SER A 131 -18.67 7.14 -14.67
N GLU A 132 -18.36 8.45 -14.64
CA GLU A 132 -19.15 9.42 -13.89
C GLU A 132 -20.63 9.43 -14.33
N ALA A 133 -20.90 9.28 -15.63
CA ALA A 133 -22.26 9.21 -16.16
C ALA A 133 -23.04 8.02 -15.58
N GLU A 134 -22.41 6.85 -15.51
CA GLU A 134 -23.00 5.68 -14.89
C GLU A 134 -23.19 5.86 -13.38
N ALA A 135 -22.23 6.49 -12.71
CA ALA A 135 -22.32 6.80 -11.29
C ALA A 135 -23.52 7.69 -10.96
N TYR A 136 -23.79 8.72 -11.78
CA TYR A 136 -24.98 9.56 -11.64
C TYR A 136 -26.29 8.79 -11.82
N GLU A 137 -26.36 7.88 -12.81
CA GLU A 137 -27.56 7.05 -13.02
C GLU A 137 -27.80 6.09 -11.84
N ARG A 138 -26.75 5.43 -11.34
CA ARG A 138 -26.83 4.58 -10.15
C ARG A 138 -27.27 5.37 -8.91
N LEU A 139 -26.69 6.56 -8.72
CA LEU A 139 -27.04 7.46 -7.62
C LEU A 139 -28.50 7.92 -7.67
N LYS A 140 -29.01 8.21 -8.87
CA LYS A 140 -30.41 8.58 -9.09
C LYS A 140 -31.37 7.44 -8.74
N VAL A 141 -31.09 6.22 -9.21
CA VAL A 141 -31.92 5.04 -8.91
C VAL A 141 -31.94 4.76 -7.41
N TRP A 142 -30.78 4.85 -6.76
CA TRP A 142 -30.64 4.70 -5.32
C TRP A 142 -31.46 5.73 -4.53
N ALA A 143 -31.40 7.01 -4.91
CA ALA A 143 -32.14 8.08 -4.24
C ALA A 143 -33.66 7.86 -4.36
N GLN A 144 -34.15 7.51 -5.55
CA GLN A 144 -35.58 7.25 -5.79
C GLN A 144 -36.12 6.07 -4.97
N ALA A 145 -35.30 5.04 -4.77
CA ALA A 145 -35.67 3.88 -3.97
C ALA A 145 -35.78 4.17 -2.46
N ARG A 146 -35.17 5.26 -1.98
CA ARG A 146 -35.26 5.70 -0.57
C ARG A 146 -36.45 6.60 -0.28
N ASP A 147 -36.93 7.32 -1.29
CA ASP A 147 -38.08 8.22 -1.19
C ASP A 147 -39.43 7.50 -1.41
N SER A 148 -39.41 6.21 -1.74
CA SER A 148 -40.59 5.34 -1.96
C SER A 148 -40.89 4.47 -0.75
#